data_AF-A0A0C3DNK3-F1
#
_entry.id   AF-A0A0C3DNK3-F1
#
_cell.length_a   1.000
_cell.length_b   1.000
_cell.length_c   1.000
_cell.angle_alpha   90.00
_cell.angle_beta   90.00
_cell.angle_gamma   90.00
#
_symmetry.space_group_name_H-M   'P 1'
#
loop_
_entity.id
_entity.type
_entity.pdbx_description
1 polymer ?
#
loop_
_entity_poly.entity_id
_entity_poly.type
_entity_poly.pdbx_seq_one_letter_code
_entity_poly.pdbx_strand_id
1 'polypeptide(L)'
;MGDTLTAFVMWDWRNGNQTMFVEDPEFTSFTFISDELVLVSFVDDDGQVSLRVLAVPSGHSVSSAREVEYLCELRYPRLRGDVRDIVIMQAPLPTSAGPDIPRAPFVHSSTDVLYTVMLYTMDLGLGTVVLLVPRSTILNQVLSVAASPQKYLEWESWGPKGSRMLKVNPSKVQACHFHGMKFVYSPHGGTFARAFDFNPYAARKGVNTASCPHLLWKTMPMETKISRRRNPFDIDVVTSLPGREASIPLTPNKHGWESTMITEDHIVMAQSERKLFAYMAM
;
A
#
# COMPACT_ATOMS: atom_id res chain seq x y z
N MET A 1 -26.69 17.31 2.64
CA MET A 1 -26.27 16.45 1.52
C MET A 1 -26.83 15.08 1.83
N GLY A 2 -27.41 14.36 0.85
CA GLY A 2 -27.89 13.00 1.13
C GLY A 2 -26.69 12.10 1.38
N ASP A 3 -26.74 11.31 2.45
CA ASP A 3 -25.71 10.33 2.76
C ASP A 3 -25.67 9.31 1.62
N THR A 4 -24.62 9.39 0.80
CA THR A 4 -24.38 8.39 -0.23
C THR A 4 -23.87 7.14 0.47
N LEU A 5 -24.68 6.09 0.48
CA LEU A 5 -24.28 4.79 0.98
C LEU A 5 -23.24 4.19 0.03
N THR A 6 -22.08 3.81 0.59
CA THR A 6 -21.06 3.03 -0.11
C THR A 6 -21.28 1.56 0.22
N ALA A 7 -21.29 0.72 -0.82
CA ALA A 7 -21.43 -0.73 -0.67
C ALA A 7 -20.22 -1.44 -1.28
N PHE A 8 -19.60 -2.32 -0.51
CA PHE A 8 -18.60 -3.28 -0.95
C PHE A 8 -19.23 -4.68 -1.02
N VAL A 9 -19.18 -5.28 -2.20
CA VAL A 9 -19.77 -6.60 -2.44
C VAL A 9 -18.72 -7.52 -3.04
N MET A 10 -18.57 -8.69 -2.44
CA MET A 10 -17.65 -9.72 -2.89
C MET A 10 -18.42 -10.93 -3.41
N TRP A 11 -17.99 -11.45 -4.55
CA TRP A 11 -18.65 -12.53 -5.26
C TRP A 11 -17.66 -13.62 -5.60
N ASP A 12 -18.07 -14.88 -5.44
CA ASP A 12 -17.41 -16.01 -6.08
C ASP A 12 -17.90 -16.09 -7.53
N TRP A 13 -17.06 -15.66 -8.45
CA TRP A 13 -17.39 -15.63 -9.88
C TRP A 13 -17.63 -17.02 -10.49
N ARG A 14 -17.17 -18.10 -9.85
CA ARG A 14 -17.31 -19.46 -10.39
C ARG A 14 -18.73 -19.97 -10.25
N ASN A 15 -19.38 -19.64 -9.14
CA ASN A 15 -20.74 -20.09 -8.82
C ASN A 15 -21.76 -18.94 -8.80
N GLY A 16 -21.32 -17.69 -8.91
CA GLY A 16 -22.17 -16.50 -8.90
C GLY A 16 -22.68 -16.12 -7.51
N ASN A 17 -22.15 -16.71 -6.43
CA ASN A 17 -22.64 -16.45 -5.08
C ASN A 17 -21.96 -15.24 -4.46
N GLN A 18 -22.75 -14.42 -3.77
CA GLN A 18 -22.24 -13.36 -2.93
C GLN A 18 -21.63 -13.95 -1.65
N THR A 19 -20.39 -13.59 -1.35
CA THR A 19 -19.63 -14.08 -0.19
C THR A 19 -19.50 -13.04 0.91
N MET A 20 -19.61 -11.75 0.59
CA MET A 20 -19.57 -10.66 1.59
C MET A 20 -20.33 -9.42 1.08
N PHE A 21 -21.01 -8.71 1.98
CA PHE A 21 -21.67 -7.44 1.71
C PHE A 21 -21.44 -6.45 2.86
N VAL A 22 -20.67 -5.41 2.60
CA VAL A 22 -20.42 -4.34 3.55
C VAL A 22 -21.08 -3.07 3.02
N GLU A 23 -22.20 -2.67 3.61
CA GLU A 23 -22.82 -1.37 3.41
C GLU A 23 -22.46 -0.44 4.57
N ASP A 24 -21.50 0.45 4.32
CA ASP A 24 -21.00 1.38 5.33
C ASP A 24 -20.53 2.66 4.63
N PRO A 25 -21.10 3.84 4.95
CA PRO A 25 -20.66 5.10 4.36
C PRO A 25 -19.20 5.44 4.69
N GLU A 26 -18.64 4.87 5.77
CA GLU A 26 -17.26 5.09 6.22
C GLU A 26 -16.25 4.26 5.42
N PHE A 27 -16.71 3.27 4.63
CA PHE A 27 -15.85 2.44 3.79
C PHE A 27 -15.27 3.23 2.62
N THR A 28 -13.95 3.11 2.42
CA THR A 28 -13.23 3.87 1.37
C THR A 28 -12.54 3.01 0.33
N SER A 29 -11.80 1.97 0.73
CA SER A 29 -11.01 1.13 -0.18
C SER A 29 -10.78 -0.26 0.41
N PHE A 30 -10.42 -1.23 -0.44
CA PHE A 30 -10.08 -2.58 -0.03
C PHE A 30 -8.96 -3.20 -0.85
N THR A 31 -8.38 -4.28 -0.32
CA THR A 31 -7.50 -5.19 -1.04
C THR A 31 -7.51 -6.57 -0.39
N PHE A 32 -7.26 -7.63 -1.16
CA PHE A 32 -7.13 -8.99 -0.62
C PHE A 32 -5.78 -9.20 0.06
N ILE A 33 -5.79 -9.79 1.25
CA ILE A 33 -4.58 -10.32 1.91
C ILE A 33 -4.34 -11.78 1.52
N SER A 34 -5.43 -12.54 1.44
CA SER A 34 -5.50 -13.92 0.96
C SER A 34 -6.93 -14.17 0.46
N ASP A 35 -7.21 -15.41 0.03
CA ASP A 35 -8.57 -15.83 -0.31
C ASP A 35 -9.53 -15.78 0.90
N GLU A 36 -8.97 -15.73 2.12
CA GLU A 36 -9.71 -15.76 3.38
C GLU A 36 -9.73 -14.43 4.12
N LEU A 37 -8.93 -13.45 3.68
CA LEU A 37 -8.73 -12.19 4.41
C LEU A 37 -8.74 -10.99 3.47
N VAL A 38 -9.50 -9.96 3.86
CA VAL A 38 -9.56 -8.68 3.14
C VAL A 38 -9.08 -7.56 4.09
N LEU A 39 -8.20 -6.70 3.59
CA LEU A 39 -7.84 -5.45 4.24
C LEU A 39 -8.74 -4.35 3.69
N VAL A 40 -9.43 -3.63 4.57
CA VAL A 40 -10.33 -2.54 4.20
C VAL A 40 -9.95 -1.26 4.96
N SER A 41 -10.22 -0.10 4.39
CA SER A 41 -10.04 1.19 5.08
C SER A 41 -11.37 1.83 5.43
N PHE A 42 -11.42 2.40 6.63
CA PHE A 42 -12.54 3.15 7.15
C PHE A 42 -12.12 4.57 7.57
N VAL A 43 -13.05 5.51 7.44
CA VAL A 43 -12.96 6.86 8.01
C VAL A 43 -14.23 7.09 8.83
N ASP A 44 -14.08 7.00 10.15
CA ASP A 44 -15.21 7.15 11.08
C ASP A 44 -15.72 8.61 11.09
N ASP A 45 -16.94 8.84 11.59
CA ASP A 45 -17.59 10.18 11.68
C ASP A 45 -16.72 11.26 12.36
N ASP A 46 -15.81 10.89 13.26
CA ASP A 46 -14.91 11.80 13.95
C ASP A 46 -13.58 12.06 13.20
N GLY A 47 -13.46 11.50 11.99
CA GLY A 47 -12.28 11.55 11.14
C GLY A 47 -11.19 10.53 11.50
N GLN A 48 -11.46 9.58 12.40
CA GLN A 48 -10.53 8.52 12.73
C GLN A 48 -10.34 7.58 11.53
N VAL A 49 -9.10 7.46 11.09
CA VAL A 49 -8.75 6.53 10.00
C VAL A 49 -8.30 5.20 10.58
N SER A 50 -8.80 4.10 10.02
CA SER A 50 -8.37 2.76 10.41
C SER A 50 -8.25 1.81 9.22
N LEU A 51 -7.42 0.78 9.35
CA LEU A 51 -7.44 -0.39 8.48
C LEU A 51 -8.04 -1.56 9.26
N ARG A 52 -9.10 -2.19 8.75
CA ARG A 52 -9.70 -3.37 9.36
C ARG A 52 -9.37 -4.61 8.54
N VAL A 53 -9.06 -5.71 9.21
CA VAL A 53 -8.87 -7.02 8.58
C VAL A 53 -10.14 -7.84 8.77
N LEU A 54 -10.82 -8.14 7.67
CA LEU A 54 -12.05 -8.90 7.65
C LEU A 54 -11.77 -10.35 7.25
N ALA A 55 -12.41 -11.30 7.93
CA ALA A 55 -12.44 -12.69 7.50
C ALA A 55 -13.48 -12.86 6.38
N VAL A 56 -13.11 -13.53 5.31
CA VAL A 56 -14.05 -13.97 4.27
C VAL A 56 -14.78 -15.20 4.78
N PRO A 57 -16.12 -15.16 4.92
CA PRO A 57 -16.89 -16.32 5.36
C PRO A 57 -16.70 -17.49 4.38
N SER A 58 -16.49 -18.69 4.91
CA SER A 58 -16.58 -19.91 4.11
C SER A 58 -18.05 -20.29 3.97
N GLY A 59 -18.62 -20.16 2.77
CA GLY A 59 -20.01 -20.57 2.46
C GLY A 59 -20.88 -19.48 1.84
N HIS A 60 -22.19 -19.69 1.85
CA HIS A 60 -23.21 -18.82 1.22
C HIS A 60 -23.79 -17.74 2.17
N SER A 61 -23.10 -17.47 3.28
CA SER A 61 -23.59 -16.57 4.31
C SER A 61 -23.35 -15.12 3.89
N VAL A 62 -24.42 -14.38 3.59
CA VAL A 62 -24.35 -12.93 3.43
C VAL A 62 -24.41 -12.31 4.83
N SER A 63 -23.31 -11.72 5.28
CA SER A 63 -23.27 -10.88 6.48
C SER A 63 -23.43 -9.42 6.06
N SER A 64 -24.23 -8.63 6.80
CA SER A 64 -24.31 -7.18 6.62
C SER A 64 -23.09 -6.48 7.26
N ALA A 65 -22.72 -5.27 6.82
CA ALA A 65 -21.55 -4.51 7.32
C ALA A 65 -21.42 -4.47 8.85
N ARG A 66 -22.54 -4.25 9.55
CA ARG A 66 -22.58 -4.15 11.01
C ARG A 66 -22.32 -5.48 11.72
N GLU A 67 -22.43 -6.58 10.99
CA GLU A 67 -22.25 -7.94 11.48
C GLU A 67 -20.91 -8.54 11.04
N VAL A 68 -20.19 -7.92 10.10
CA VAL A 68 -18.87 -8.40 9.70
C VAL A 68 -17.89 -8.07 10.80
N GLU A 69 -17.73 -9.03 11.70
CA GLU A 69 -16.75 -8.98 12.76
C GLU A 69 -15.33 -8.93 12.17
N TYR A 70 -14.61 -7.86 12.44
CA TYR A 70 -13.22 -7.75 12.04
C TYR A 70 -12.32 -8.54 13.01
N LEU A 71 -11.22 -9.05 12.47
CA LEU A 71 -10.20 -9.76 13.23
C LEU A 71 -9.26 -8.79 13.95
N CYS A 72 -8.98 -7.66 13.30
CA CYS A 72 -8.05 -6.65 13.80
C CYS A 72 -8.38 -5.28 13.17
N GLU A 73 -8.32 -4.23 13.97
CA GLU A 73 -8.40 -2.83 13.54
C GLU A 73 -7.08 -2.12 13.85
N LEU A 74 -6.48 -1.50 12.83
CA LEU A 74 -5.20 -0.81 12.88
C LEU A 74 -5.43 0.69 12.73
N ARG A 75 -5.44 1.42 13.86
CA ARG A 75 -5.78 2.85 13.87
C ARG A 75 -4.60 3.73 13.51
N TYR A 76 -4.83 4.71 12.65
CA TYR A 76 -3.87 5.78 12.39
C TYR A 76 -3.86 6.78 13.54
N PRO A 77 -2.81 7.61 13.65
CA PRO A 77 -2.87 8.80 14.49
C PRO A 77 -4.02 9.70 14.03
N ARG A 78 -4.54 10.50 14.97
CA ARG A 78 -5.62 11.44 14.66
C ARG A 78 -5.15 12.48 13.63
N LEU A 79 -6.04 12.78 12.69
CA LEU A 79 -5.79 13.78 11.65
C LEU A 79 -6.16 15.18 12.12
N ARG A 80 -5.46 16.17 11.57
CA ARG A 80 -5.70 17.60 11.83
C ARG A 80 -6.80 18.20 10.94
N GLY A 81 -7.27 17.44 9.96
CA GLY A 81 -8.29 17.87 9.01
C GLY A 81 -8.84 16.67 8.25
N ASP A 82 -9.76 16.96 7.33
CA ASP A 82 -10.57 15.92 6.70
C ASP A 82 -9.78 15.08 5.68
N VAL A 83 -10.12 13.80 5.66
CA VAL A 83 -9.67 12.86 4.64
C VAL A 83 -10.54 13.04 3.42
N ARG A 84 -9.90 13.25 2.28
CA ARG A 84 -10.58 13.24 0.99
C ARG A 84 -10.80 11.83 0.50
N ASP A 85 -9.76 10.99 0.59
CA ASP A 85 -9.78 9.64 0.05
C ASP A 85 -8.67 8.78 0.67
N ILE A 86 -8.88 7.47 0.70
CA ILE A 86 -7.89 6.47 1.09
C ILE A 86 -7.85 5.41 0.00
N VAL A 87 -6.67 5.21 -0.58
CA VAL A 87 -6.48 4.19 -1.61
C VAL A 87 -5.51 3.15 -1.11
N ILE A 88 -5.97 1.90 -1.02
CA ILE A 88 -5.11 0.76 -0.73
C ILE A 88 -4.74 0.08 -2.05
N MET A 89 -3.45 -0.13 -2.26
CA MET A 89 -2.95 -0.82 -3.44
C MET A 89 -1.93 -1.89 -3.06
N GLN A 90 -1.90 -2.95 -3.88
CA GLN A 90 -0.87 -3.99 -3.83
C GLN A 90 -0.52 -4.46 -5.23
N ALA A 91 0.68 -5.02 -5.40
CA ALA A 91 1.04 -5.69 -6.65
C ALA A 91 0.05 -6.83 -6.90
N PRO A 92 -0.42 -7.02 -8.14
CA PRO A 92 -1.19 -8.20 -8.46
C PRO A 92 -0.32 -9.41 -8.09
N LEU A 93 -0.79 -10.19 -7.12
CA LEU A 93 -0.19 -11.48 -6.86
C LEU A 93 -0.37 -12.33 -8.13
N PRO A 94 0.64 -13.09 -8.55
CA PRO A 94 0.40 -14.11 -9.55
C PRO A 94 -0.69 -15.01 -8.98
N THR A 95 -1.90 -14.91 -9.57
CA THR A 95 -3.05 -15.74 -9.21
C THR A 95 -2.56 -17.16 -9.09
N SER A 96 -2.95 -17.86 -8.02
CA SER A 96 -2.54 -19.25 -7.79
C SER A 96 -2.67 -19.99 -9.10
N ALA A 97 -1.55 -20.42 -9.67
CA ALA A 97 -1.59 -21.25 -10.84
C ALA A 97 -2.49 -22.44 -10.45
N GLY A 98 -3.45 -22.81 -11.30
CA GLY A 98 -4.34 -23.94 -11.01
C GLY A 98 -3.51 -25.17 -10.61
N PRO A 99 -4.08 -26.13 -9.89
CA PRO A 99 -3.36 -27.28 -9.33
C PRO A 99 -2.44 -28.01 -10.33
N ASP A 100 -2.68 -27.87 -11.63
CA ASP A 100 -1.96 -28.54 -12.71
C ASP A 100 -0.88 -27.71 -13.43
N ILE A 101 -0.67 -26.44 -13.06
CA ILE A 101 0.39 -25.62 -13.67
C ILE A 101 1.64 -25.71 -12.77
N PRO A 102 2.76 -26.29 -13.25
CA PRO A 102 3.98 -26.37 -12.49
C PRO A 102 4.39 -24.97 -12.03
N ARG A 103 4.52 -24.79 -10.71
CA ARG A 103 5.01 -23.55 -10.12
C ARG A 103 6.33 -23.20 -10.79
N ALA A 104 6.38 -22.09 -11.51
CA ALA A 104 7.63 -21.69 -12.16
C ALA A 104 8.74 -21.58 -11.09
N PRO A 105 9.96 -22.05 -11.38
CA PRO A 105 11.01 -22.19 -10.38
C PRO A 105 11.46 -20.86 -9.73
N PHE A 106 11.00 -19.72 -10.27
CA PHE A 106 11.38 -18.37 -9.83
C PHE A 106 10.17 -17.49 -9.43
N VAL A 107 9.04 -18.09 -9.03
CA VAL A 107 7.90 -17.28 -8.55
C VAL A 107 8.25 -16.63 -7.21
N HIS A 108 8.11 -15.31 -7.12
CA HIS A 108 8.26 -14.57 -5.87
C HIS A 108 7.40 -15.20 -4.77
N SER A 109 7.95 -15.25 -3.55
CA SER A 109 7.18 -15.74 -2.41
C SER A 109 5.94 -14.86 -2.22
N SER A 110 4.78 -15.47 -2.07
CA SER A 110 3.52 -14.77 -1.76
C SER A 110 3.55 -14.08 -0.39
N THR A 111 4.62 -14.27 0.38
CA THR A 111 4.90 -13.56 1.64
C THR A 111 5.48 -12.17 1.43
N ASP A 112 6.10 -11.91 0.28
CA ASP A 112 6.89 -10.70 0.00
C ASP A 112 6.03 -9.66 -0.74
N VAL A 113 4.90 -9.33 -0.12
CA VAL A 113 3.93 -8.36 -0.65
C VAL A 113 3.96 -7.09 0.18
N LEU A 114 4.09 -5.95 -0.49
CA LEU A 114 4.00 -4.63 0.10
C LEU A 114 2.64 -4.01 -0.20
N TYR A 115 1.90 -3.66 0.85
CA TYR A 115 0.71 -2.83 0.75
C TYR A 115 1.11 -1.37 0.76
N THR A 116 0.47 -0.60 -0.11
CA THR A 116 0.62 0.85 -0.21
C THR A 116 -0.71 1.49 0.12
N VAL A 117 -0.78 2.20 1.25
CA VAL A 117 -1.96 2.96 1.65
C VAL A 117 -1.68 4.44 1.42
N MET A 118 -2.39 5.04 0.47
CA MET A 118 -2.28 6.47 0.15
C MET A 118 -3.40 7.23 0.84
N LEU A 119 -3.03 8.19 1.68
CA LEU A 119 -3.94 9.07 2.40
C LEU A 119 -3.98 10.44 1.72
N TYR A 120 -5.12 10.77 1.10
CA TYR A 120 -5.37 12.07 0.49
C TYR A 120 -6.12 12.95 1.49
N THR A 121 -5.52 14.07 1.89
CA THR A 121 -6.17 15.06 2.74
C THR A 121 -6.79 16.18 1.92
N MET A 122 -7.83 16.82 2.45
CA MET A 122 -8.40 18.04 1.84
C MET A 122 -7.43 19.23 1.90
N ASP A 123 -6.50 19.25 2.86
CA ASP A 123 -5.47 20.30 2.97
C ASP A 123 -4.36 20.10 1.92
N LEU A 124 -4.36 20.96 0.89
CA LEU A 124 -3.37 20.97 -0.19
C LEU A 124 -1.94 21.23 0.30
N GLY A 125 -1.74 21.84 1.47
CA GLY A 125 -0.42 22.15 2.02
C GLY A 125 0.29 20.95 2.65
N LEU A 126 -0.47 19.94 3.11
CA LEU A 126 0.10 18.79 3.83
C LEU A 126 0.61 17.71 2.89
N GLY A 127 0.16 17.70 1.64
CA GLY A 127 0.52 16.71 0.63
C GLY A 127 -0.04 15.32 0.93
N THR A 128 0.24 14.35 0.05
CA THR A 128 -0.20 12.97 0.27
C THR A 128 0.80 12.23 1.14
N VAL A 129 0.28 11.42 2.05
CA VAL A 129 1.08 10.48 2.82
C VAL A 129 0.87 9.08 2.29
N VAL A 130 1.97 8.33 2.17
CA VAL A 130 1.95 6.94 1.76
C VAL A 130 2.48 6.09 2.90
N LEU A 131 1.68 5.16 3.39
CA LEU A 131 2.11 4.12 4.30
C LEU A 131 2.42 2.84 3.50
N LEU A 132 3.64 2.35 3.64
CA LEU A 132 4.11 1.11 3.06
C LEU A 132 4.19 0.06 4.17
N VAL A 133 3.40 -1.02 4.05
CA VAL A 133 3.28 -2.06 5.08
C VAL A 133 3.46 -3.43 4.43
N PRO A 134 4.46 -4.22 4.84
CA PRO A 134 4.56 -5.62 4.44
C PRO A 134 3.36 -6.43 4.93
N ARG A 135 2.96 -7.43 4.15
CA ARG A 135 1.91 -8.40 4.54
C ARG A 135 2.18 -9.07 5.87
N SER A 136 3.43 -9.46 6.12
CA SER A 136 3.84 -10.07 7.39
C SER A 136 3.57 -9.17 8.60
N THR A 137 3.75 -7.85 8.47
CA THR A 137 3.44 -6.90 9.54
C THR A 137 1.95 -6.94 9.88
N ILE A 138 1.06 -6.88 8.90
CA ILE A 138 -0.40 -6.92 9.11
C ILE A 138 -0.81 -8.26 9.76
N LEU A 139 -0.34 -9.38 9.21
CA LEU A 139 -0.68 -10.71 9.74
C LEU A 139 -0.17 -10.91 11.17
N ASN A 140 1.00 -10.37 11.51
CA ASN A 140 1.51 -10.41 12.88
C ASN A 140 0.61 -9.65 13.87
N GLN A 141 0.00 -8.54 13.44
CA GLN A 141 -0.97 -7.81 14.28
C GLN A 141 -2.25 -8.62 14.48
N VAL A 142 -2.77 -9.26 13.42
CA VAL A 142 -3.92 -10.17 13.52
C VAL A 142 -3.66 -11.28 14.52
N LEU A 143 -2.48 -11.91 14.46
CA LEU A 143 -2.09 -12.98 15.40
C LEU A 143 -1.96 -12.47 16.84
N SER A 144 -1.45 -11.25 17.02
CA SER A 144 -1.27 -10.64 18.34
C SER A 144 -2.60 -10.28 19.00
N VAL A 145 -3.58 -9.86 18.19
CA VAL A 145 -4.93 -9.52 18.63
C VAL A 145 -5.82 -10.75 18.87
N ALA A 146 -5.58 -11.88 18.19
CA ALA A 146 -6.37 -13.10 18.35
C ALA A 146 -6.41 -13.63 19.81
N ALA A 147 -5.40 -13.31 20.61
CA ALA A 147 -5.32 -13.67 22.03
C ALA A 147 -5.86 -12.58 22.99
N SER A 148 -6.31 -11.44 22.47
CA SER A 148 -6.75 -10.27 23.24
C SER A 148 -8.25 -10.05 23.10
N PRO A 149 -8.95 -9.60 24.17
CA PRO A 149 -10.33 -9.13 24.03
C PRO A 149 -10.42 -7.83 23.21
N GLN A 150 -9.34 -7.05 23.16
CA GLN A 150 -9.26 -5.81 22.41
C GLN A 150 -8.86 -6.08 20.96
N LYS A 151 -9.78 -5.76 20.04
CA LYS A 151 -9.58 -6.00 18.60
C LYS A 151 -8.91 -4.86 17.84
N TYR A 152 -8.74 -3.71 18.47
CA TYR A 152 -8.11 -2.54 17.87
C TYR A 152 -6.73 -2.28 18.46
N LEU A 153 -5.84 -1.76 17.62
CA LEU A 153 -4.48 -1.39 17.96
C LEU A 153 -4.28 0.08 17.61
N GLU A 154 -3.87 0.86 18.61
CA GLU A 154 -3.48 2.25 18.43
C GLU A 154 -2.15 2.35 17.68
N TRP A 155 -1.93 3.48 17.00
CA TRP A 155 -0.77 3.67 16.14
C TRP A 155 0.54 3.29 16.82
N GLU A 156 0.77 3.72 18.06
CA GLU A 156 2.00 3.47 18.83
C GLU A 156 2.35 1.99 18.96
N SER A 157 1.35 1.10 18.87
CA SER A 157 1.52 -0.34 19.01
C SER A 157 1.84 -1.05 17.70
N TRP A 158 1.25 -0.64 16.57
CA TRP A 158 1.37 -1.37 15.30
C TRP A 158 2.13 -0.61 14.21
N GLY A 159 2.07 0.72 14.21
CA GLY A 159 2.58 1.57 13.12
C GLY A 159 4.10 1.74 13.12
N PRO A 160 4.74 2.16 14.24
CA PRO A 160 6.15 2.53 14.25
C PRO A 160 7.13 1.45 13.78
N LYS A 161 6.79 0.17 13.93
CA LYS A 161 7.69 -0.96 13.60
C LYS A 161 7.09 -1.80 12.48
N GLY A 162 7.90 -2.09 11.46
CA GLY A 162 7.48 -2.90 10.33
C GLY A 162 6.65 -2.15 9.30
N SER A 163 6.65 -0.82 9.32
CA SER A 163 6.03 0.02 8.29
C SER A 163 6.96 1.18 7.89
N ARG A 164 6.71 1.78 6.73
CA ARG A 164 7.37 3.03 6.31
C ARG A 164 6.35 4.05 5.87
N MET A 165 6.38 5.22 6.49
CA MET A 165 5.59 6.35 6.03
C MET A 165 6.44 7.32 5.22
N LEU A 166 5.95 7.71 4.05
CA LEU A 166 6.60 8.65 3.13
C LEU A 166 5.64 9.80 2.83
N LYS A 167 6.18 11.02 2.73
CA LYS A 167 5.46 12.15 2.13
C LYS A 167 5.75 12.19 0.64
N VAL A 168 4.71 12.10 -0.18
CA VAL A 168 4.83 12.14 -1.64
C VAL A 168 3.81 13.10 -2.22
N ASN A 169 4.07 13.60 -3.43
CA ASN A 169 3.11 14.41 -4.18
C ASN A 169 2.73 13.59 -5.43
N PRO A 170 1.82 12.61 -5.29
CA PRO A 170 1.53 11.67 -6.36
C PRO A 170 1.02 12.43 -7.58
N SER A 171 1.36 11.93 -8.77
CA SER A 171 0.70 12.41 -9.97
C SER A 171 -0.79 12.03 -9.90
N LYS A 172 -1.63 12.78 -10.60
CA LYS A 172 -3.07 12.48 -10.70
C LYS A 172 -3.34 11.13 -11.39
N VAL A 173 -2.36 10.62 -12.14
CA VAL A 173 -2.43 9.37 -12.90
C VAL A 173 -1.73 8.28 -12.09
N GLN A 174 -2.51 7.55 -11.29
CA GLN A 174 -2.01 6.41 -10.52
C GLN A 174 -1.86 5.18 -11.42
N ALA A 175 -0.64 4.77 -11.74
CA ALA A 175 -0.39 3.49 -12.39
C ALA A 175 0.77 2.74 -11.71
N CYS A 176 0.47 1.52 -11.21
CA CYS A 176 1.37 0.44 -10.81
C CYS A 176 2.74 0.85 -10.23
N HIS A 177 2.72 1.62 -9.15
CA HIS A 177 3.93 2.08 -8.45
C HIS A 177 4.68 0.98 -7.68
N PHE A 178 4.30 -0.30 -7.77
CA PHE A 178 4.83 -1.35 -6.91
C PHE A 178 5.00 -2.67 -7.64
N HIS A 179 6.00 -3.44 -7.18
CA HIS A 179 6.26 -4.80 -7.63
C HIS A 179 6.91 -5.59 -6.48
N GLY A 180 6.20 -6.59 -5.95
CA GLY A 180 6.63 -7.32 -4.75
C GLY A 180 6.86 -6.36 -3.56
N MET A 181 8.12 -6.26 -3.12
CA MET A 181 8.58 -5.37 -2.04
C MET A 181 9.19 -4.05 -2.54
N LYS A 182 9.04 -3.73 -3.83
CA LYS A 182 9.54 -2.48 -4.43
C LYS A 182 8.42 -1.47 -4.60
N PHE A 183 8.74 -0.20 -4.41
CA PHE A 183 7.86 0.95 -4.63
C PHE A 183 8.60 2.02 -5.43
N VAL A 184 7.97 2.63 -6.43
CA VAL A 184 8.52 3.73 -7.21
C VAL A 184 7.60 4.93 -7.16
N TYR A 185 8.20 6.11 -7.08
CA TYR A 185 7.47 7.36 -7.11
C TYR A 185 8.24 8.38 -7.97
N SER A 186 7.54 9.03 -8.88
CA SER A 186 8.06 10.19 -9.60
C SER A 186 7.10 11.38 -9.45
N PRO A 187 7.60 12.57 -9.07
CA PRO A 187 6.78 13.78 -9.12
C PRO A 187 6.31 14.03 -10.56
N HIS A 188 5.10 14.57 -10.72
CA HIS A 188 4.60 14.96 -12.04
C HIS A 188 5.57 15.95 -12.73
N GLY A 189 5.98 15.63 -13.96
CA GLY A 189 6.97 16.42 -14.70
C GLY A 189 8.40 16.33 -14.15
N GLY A 190 8.65 15.44 -13.18
CA GLY A 190 9.96 15.23 -12.59
C GLY A 190 10.95 14.62 -13.57
N THR A 191 12.22 15.02 -13.44
CA THR A 191 13.35 14.42 -14.19
C THR A 191 13.95 13.20 -13.47
N PHE A 192 13.47 12.87 -12.28
CA PHE A 192 13.92 11.74 -11.48
C PHE A 192 12.73 10.97 -10.90
N ALA A 193 12.90 9.65 -10.77
CA ALA A 193 12.08 8.81 -9.91
C ALA A 193 12.87 8.41 -8.67
N ARG A 194 12.15 8.14 -7.58
CA ARG A 194 12.68 7.47 -6.39
C ARG A 194 12.16 6.05 -6.36
N ALA A 195 13.06 5.09 -6.42
CA ALA A 195 12.75 3.70 -6.19
C ALA A 195 13.12 3.32 -4.75
N PHE A 196 12.28 2.52 -4.12
CA PHE A 196 12.44 1.98 -2.79
C PHE A 196 12.34 0.47 -2.89
N ASP A 197 13.22 -0.24 -2.20
CA ASP A 197 13.25 -1.69 -2.17
C ASP A 197 13.35 -2.15 -0.70
N PHE A 198 12.26 -2.77 -0.25
CA PHE A 198 12.09 -3.27 1.11
C PHE A 198 12.30 -4.79 1.20
N ASN A 199 12.86 -5.41 0.16
CA ASN A 199 13.21 -6.82 0.22
C ASN A 199 14.29 -7.05 1.32
N PRO A 200 14.05 -7.92 2.32
CA PRO A 200 14.99 -8.13 3.42
C PRO A 200 16.37 -8.64 2.98
N TYR A 201 16.44 -9.39 1.88
CA TYR A 201 17.72 -9.83 1.31
C TYR A 201 18.46 -8.67 0.65
N ALA A 202 17.75 -7.83 -0.09
CA ALA A 202 18.29 -6.63 -0.70
C ALA A 202 18.77 -5.60 0.33
N ALA A 203 18.07 -5.48 1.45
CA ALA A 203 18.45 -4.60 2.56
C ALA A 203 19.69 -5.12 3.33
N ARG A 204 19.87 -6.45 3.45
CA ARG A 204 21.01 -7.07 4.14
C ARG A 204 22.27 -7.14 3.29
N LYS A 205 22.13 -7.41 1.99
CA LYS A 205 23.23 -7.42 1.03
C LYS A 205 23.64 -5.96 0.87
N GLY A 206 24.57 -5.51 1.72
CA GLY A 206 25.01 -4.12 1.79
C GLY A 206 25.36 -3.55 0.42
N VAL A 207 25.45 -2.22 0.35
CA VAL A 207 25.62 -1.36 -0.85
C VAL A 207 26.87 -1.67 -1.71
N ASN A 208 27.52 -2.83 -1.56
CA ASN A 208 28.56 -3.33 -2.46
C ASN A 208 27.96 -3.77 -3.81
N THR A 209 27.57 -2.77 -4.60
CA THR A 209 27.83 -2.45 -6.02
C THR A 209 28.45 -3.49 -6.99
N ALA A 210 28.43 -4.80 -6.73
CA ALA A 210 28.96 -5.77 -7.70
C ALA A 210 27.92 -6.26 -8.73
N SER A 211 26.62 -6.10 -8.48
CA SER A 211 25.57 -6.76 -9.28
C SER A 211 24.90 -5.88 -10.33
N CYS A 212 24.73 -4.57 -10.09
CA CYS A 212 24.22 -3.60 -11.06
C CYS A 212 24.99 -2.27 -10.90
N PRO A 213 25.99 -1.96 -11.75
CA PRO A 213 26.77 -0.72 -11.64
C PRO A 213 25.96 0.55 -11.94
N HIS A 214 24.72 0.42 -12.44
CA HIS A 214 23.96 1.54 -12.98
C HIS A 214 23.13 2.30 -11.94
N LEU A 215 22.76 1.68 -10.81
CA LEU A 215 21.97 2.33 -9.77
C LEU A 215 22.73 2.46 -8.45
N LEU A 216 22.89 3.71 -8.00
CA LEU A 216 23.44 4.02 -6.67
C LEU A 216 22.35 3.87 -5.60
N TRP A 217 22.12 2.64 -5.17
CA TRP A 217 21.26 2.35 -4.03
C TRP A 217 21.90 2.87 -2.73
N LYS A 218 21.09 3.52 -1.89
CA LYS A 218 21.47 4.01 -0.57
C LYS A 218 20.63 3.30 0.48
N THR A 219 21.26 2.84 1.55
CA THR A 219 20.52 2.31 2.69
C THR A 219 19.63 3.40 3.28
N MET A 220 18.36 3.09 3.48
CA MET A 220 17.44 4.00 4.15
C MET A 220 17.80 4.12 5.64
N PRO A 221 17.52 5.26 6.28
CA PRO A 221 17.65 5.36 7.72
C PRO A 221 16.73 4.32 8.39
N MET A 222 17.16 3.80 9.53
CA MET A 222 16.37 2.84 10.31
C MET A 222 14.97 3.41 10.55
N GLU A 223 14.91 4.62 11.10
CA GLU A 223 13.68 5.33 11.38
C GLU A 223 13.48 6.51 10.41
N THR A 224 12.23 6.73 10.04
CA THR A 224 11.78 7.92 9.31
C THR A 224 10.81 8.66 10.21
N LYS A 225 11.15 9.91 10.52
CA LYS A 225 10.31 10.82 11.30
C LYS A 225 9.73 11.89 10.38
N ILE A 226 8.40 11.93 10.26
CA ILE A 226 7.71 13.02 9.60
C ILE A 226 7.15 13.94 10.68
N SER A 227 7.66 15.18 10.76
CA SER A 227 7.20 16.14 11.77
C SER A 227 5.72 16.49 11.58
N ARG A 228 4.99 16.70 12.69
CA ARG A 228 3.61 17.21 12.77
C ARG A 228 3.36 18.45 11.91
N ARG A 229 4.39 19.29 11.69
CA ARG A 229 4.29 20.50 10.85
C ARG A 229 4.22 20.19 9.34
N ARG A 230 4.60 18.98 8.94
CA ARG A 230 4.75 18.56 7.55
C ARG A 230 3.88 17.36 7.19
N ASN A 231 3.12 16.82 8.14
CA ASN A 231 2.25 15.67 7.98
C ASN A 231 0.80 16.05 8.36
N PRO A 232 -0.21 15.26 7.96
CA PRO A 232 -1.61 15.53 8.26
C PRO A 232 -2.05 15.11 9.66
N PHE A 233 -1.19 14.45 10.42
CA PHE A 233 -1.45 13.96 11.77
C PHE A 233 -1.21 15.04 12.83
N ASP A 234 -1.84 14.89 13.98
CA ASP A 234 -1.67 15.77 15.12
C ASP A 234 -0.43 15.46 15.97
N ILE A 235 0.33 14.43 15.60
CA ILE A 235 1.59 14.02 16.21
C ILE A 235 2.74 13.95 15.20
N ASP A 236 3.97 13.89 15.71
CA ASP A 236 5.11 13.44 14.91
C ASP A 236 4.96 11.95 14.64
N VAL A 237 5.02 11.55 13.37
CA VAL A 237 4.92 10.13 13.01
C VAL A 237 6.32 9.55 12.80
N VAL A 238 6.63 8.49 13.54
CA VAL A 238 7.86 7.72 13.42
C VAL A 238 7.52 6.34 12.86
N THR A 239 8.26 5.91 11.84
CA THR A 239 8.12 4.58 11.23
C THR A 239 9.47 3.95 10.93
N SER A 240 9.55 2.63 11.00
CA SER A 240 10.78 1.85 10.80
C SER A 240 10.50 0.61 9.97
N LEU A 241 11.05 0.57 8.76
CA LEU A 241 11.04 -0.58 7.87
C LEU A 241 12.35 -0.56 7.05
N PRO A 242 13.31 -1.45 7.37
CA PRO A 242 14.58 -1.51 6.67
C PRO A 242 14.40 -1.64 5.16
N GLY A 243 15.23 -0.92 4.41
CA GLY A 243 15.17 -0.91 2.96
C GLY A 243 16.30 -0.08 2.36
N ARG A 244 16.28 0.05 1.05
CA ARG A 244 17.20 0.89 0.28
C ARG A 244 16.42 1.76 -0.69
N GLU A 245 16.97 2.93 -1.00
CA GLU A 245 16.39 3.87 -1.95
C GLU A 245 17.40 4.20 -3.07
N ALA A 246 16.90 4.47 -4.27
CA ALA A 246 17.68 4.96 -5.40
C ALA A 246 16.98 6.14 -6.05
N SER A 247 17.75 7.15 -6.44
CA SER A 247 17.27 8.26 -7.28
C SER A 247 17.68 7.97 -8.72
N ILE A 248 16.69 7.82 -9.59
CA ILE A 248 16.88 7.30 -10.95
C ILE A 248 16.55 8.41 -11.93
N PRO A 249 17.53 8.88 -12.72
CA PRO A 249 17.25 9.88 -13.75
C PRO A 249 16.31 9.26 -14.79
N LEU A 250 15.21 9.95 -15.09
CA LEU A 250 14.26 9.50 -16.10
C LEU A 250 14.72 9.92 -17.49
N THR A 251 14.35 9.15 -18.51
CA THR A 251 14.61 9.53 -19.91
C THR A 251 14.01 10.91 -20.17
N PRO A 252 14.75 11.88 -20.74
CA PRO A 252 14.21 13.22 -20.97
C PRO A 252 12.98 13.18 -21.88
N ASN A 253 11.90 13.83 -21.44
CA ASN A 253 10.72 14.08 -22.25
C ASN A 253 10.40 15.58 -22.19
N LYS A 254 10.18 16.21 -23.35
CA LYS A 254 9.83 17.64 -23.44
C LYS A 254 8.61 18.02 -22.60
N HIS A 255 7.75 17.06 -22.31
CA HIS A 255 6.51 17.25 -21.55
C HIS A 255 6.52 16.57 -20.18
N GLY A 256 7.66 15.97 -19.80
CA GLY A 256 7.76 15.14 -18.61
C GLY A 256 6.98 13.83 -18.73
N TRP A 257 7.14 12.97 -17.73
CA TRP A 257 6.36 11.74 -17.60
C TRP A 257 5.18 11.96 -16.67
N GLU A 258 4.05 11.34 -17.00
CA GLU A 258 2.82 11.44 -16.19
C GLU A 258 2.79 10.37 -15.10
N SER A 259 3.32 9.19 -15.40
CA SER A 259 3.38 8.07 -14.47
C SER A 259 4.66 7.24 -14.63
N THR A 260 5.02 6.57 -13.54
CA THR A 260 6.14 5.63 -13.48
C THR A 260 5.70 4.35 -12.81
N MET A 261 5.96 3.22 -13.44
CA MET A 261 5.71 1.88 -12.92
C MET A 261 7.05 1.18 -12.66
N ILE A 262 7.05 0.20 -11.76
CA ILE A 262 8.22 -0.62 -11.46
C ILE A 262 7.89 -2.09 -11.70
N THR A 263 8.88 -2.83 -12.20
CA THR A 263 8.86 -4.28 -12.38
C THR A 263 10.03 -4.89 -11.60
N GLU A 264 10.31 -6.18 -11.80
CA GLU A 264 11.49 -6.81 -11.22
C GLU A 264 12.77 -6.06 -11.61
N ASP A 265 12.97 -5.81 -12.90
CA ASP A 265 14.23 -5.29 -13.43
C ASP A 265 14.11 -3.94 -14.15
N HIS A 266 12.90 -3.40 -14.30
CA HIS A 266 12.69 -2.19 -15.08
C HIS A 266 11.81 -1.16 -14.39
N ILE A 267 12.06 0.11 -14.70
CA ILE A 267 11.10 1.20 -14.52
C ILE A 267 10.50 1.53 -15.87
N VAL A 268 9.17 1.58 -15.92
CA VAL A 268 8.42 1.95 -17.11
C VAL A 268 7.84 3.34 -16.88
N MET A 269 8.07 4.25 -17.83
CA MET A 269 7.53 5.60 -17.81
C MET A 269 6.44 5.71 -18.87
N ALA A 270 5.34 6.39 -18.56
CA ALA A 270 4.25 6.58 -19.50
C ALA A 270 3.77 8.03 -19.56
N GLN A 271 3.34 8.44 -20.74
CA GLN A 271 2.65 9.70 -21.01
C GLN A 271 1.39 9.41 -21.82
N SER A 272 0.22 9.55 -21.18
CA SER A 272 -1.06 9.10 -21.72
C SER A 272 -1.54 9.94 -22.90
N GLU A 273 -1.42 11.27 -22.83
CA GLU A 273 -1.91 12.19 -23.87
C GLU A 273 -1.25 11.94 -25.23
N ARG A 274 -0.01 11.45 -25.21
CA ARG A 274 0.81 11.23 -26.41
C ARG A 274 1.05 9.77 -26.73
N LYS A 275 0.55 8.85 -25.90
CA LYS A 275 0.79 7.41 -26.00
C LYS A 275 2.29 7.09 -26.09
N LEU A 276 3.10 7.80 -25.32
CA LEU A 276 4.55 7.58 -25.26
C LEU A 276 4.89 6.69 -24.07
N PHE A 277 5.79 5.75 -24.30
CA PHE A 277 6.31 4.84 -23.30
C PHE A 277 7.82 4.78 -23.40
N ALA A 278 8.49 4.70 -22.26
CA ALA A 278 9.92 4.42 -22.17
C ALA A 278 10.15 3.42 -21.04
N TYR A 279 11.25 2.68 -21.09
CA TYR A 279 11.66 1.80 -20.01
C TYR A 279 13.16 1.90 -19.76
N MET A 280 13.57 1.67 -18.52
CA MET A 280 14.95 1.69 -18.08
C MET A 280 15.21 0.47 -17.20
N ALA A 281 16.32 -0.22 -17.44
CA ALA A 281 16.78 -1.29 -16.55
C ALA A 281 17.28 -0.71 -15.21
N MET A 282 17.07 -1.47 -14.13
CA MET A 282 17.50 -1.15 -12.76
C MET A 282 18.76 -1.91 -12.34
#